data_AF-A0A2V9Q2W2-F1
#
_entry.id   AF-A0A2V9Q2W2-F1
#
_cell.length_a   1.000
_cell.length_b   1.000
_cell.length_c   1.000
_cell.angle_alpha   90.00
_cell.angle_beta   90.00
_cell.angle_gamma   90.00
#
_symmetry.space_group_name_H-M   'P 1'
#
loop_
_entity.id
_entity.type
_entity.pdbx_description
1 polymer ?
#
loop_
_entity_poly.entity_id
_entity_poly.type
_entity_poly.pdbx_seq_one_letter_code
_entity_poly.pdbx_strand_id
1 'polypeptide(L)'
;EKRHKVRQTALAEQQAGLSIEDTREQVLLDVNSNFRHLREARAHLAVTEALRDAEAEKMRNQKEAYSQQSILLSDLLKQESSLADAESQYRQAVLAFWSARADFQKTLGEE
;
A
#
# COMPACT_ATOMS: atom_id res chain seq x y z
N GLU A 1 -45.48 36.17 -1.82
CA GLU A 1 -44.75 35.36 -0.82
C GLU A 1 -44.79 33.85 -1.07
N LYS A 2 -45.95 33.16 -1.07
CA LYS A 2 -46.03 31.69 -1.27
C LYS A 2 -45.27 31.17 -2.51
N ARG A 3 -45.41 31.81 -3.67
CA ARG A 3 -44.69 31.42 -4.91
C ARG A 3 -43.16 31.54 -4.79
N HIS A 4 -42.69 32.55 -4.06
CA HIS A 4 -41.25 32.73 -3.82
C HIS A 4 -40.72 31.65 -2.88
N LYS A 5 -41.50 31.28 -1.85
CA LYS A 5 -41.15 30.22 -0.91
C LYS A 5 -41.08 28.85 -1.60
N VAL A 6 -42.05 28.53 -2.47
CA VAL A 6 -42.04 27.30 -3.28
C VAL A 6 -40.84 27.26 -4.23
N ARG A 7 -40.48 28.39 -4.85
CA ARG A 7 -39.30 28.46 -5.72
C ARG A 7 -38.00 28.27 -4.94
N GLN A 8 -37.88 28.84 -3.75
CA GLN A 8 -36.73 28.64 -2.88
C GLN A 8 -36.60 27.19 -2.42
N THR A 9 -37.70 26.53 -2.05
CA THR A 9 -37.66 25.11 -1.66
C THR A 9 -37.30 24.20 -2.83
N ALA A 10 -37.81 24.48 -4.04
CA ALA A 10 -37.45 23.72 -5.24
C ALA A 10 -35.96 23.87 -5.59
N LEU A 11 -35.40 25.07 -5.45
CA LEU A 11 -33.95 25.30 -5.62
C LEU A 11 -33.12 24.55 -4.56
N ALA A 12 -33.56 24.55 -3.31
CA ALA A 12 -32.89 23.82 -2.24
C ALA A 12 -32.92 22.30 -2.46
N GLU A 13 -34.04 21.76 -2.96
CA GLU A 13 -34.15 20.35 -3.34
C GLU A 13 -33.21 19.99 -4.50
N GLN A 14 -33.15 20.85 -5.52
CA GLN A 14 -32.20 20.66 -6.63
C GLN A 14 -30.75 20.70 -6.15
N GLN A 15 -30.40 21.63 -5.27
CA GLN A 15 -29.06 21.73 -4.67
C GLN A 15 -28.73 20.49 -3.82
N ALA A 16 -29.68 20.00 -3.04
CA ALA A 16 -29.50 18.76 -2.28
C ALA A 16 -29.29 17.56 -3.21
N GLY A 17 -30.04 17.48 -4.32
CA GLY A 17 -29.85 16.44 -5.34
C GLY A 17 -28.46 16.45 -5.96
N LEU A 18 -27.96 17.62 -6.35
CA LEU A 18 -26.59 17.78 -6.87
C LEU A 18 -25.54 17.41 -5.82
N SER A 19 -25.71 17.85 -4.58
CA SER A 19 -24.78 17.53 -3.49
C SER A 19 -24.71 16.03 -3.20
N ILE A 20 -25.81 15.29 -3.36
CA ILE A 20 -25.83 13.83 -3.19
C ILE A 20 -25.04 13.15 -4.32
N GLU A 21 -25.20 13.62 -5.57
CA GLU A 21 -24.47 13.06 -6.70
C GLU A 21 -22.97 13.34 -6.59
N ASP A 22 -22.59 14.58 -6.26
CA ASP A 22 -21.20 14.96 -6.02
C ASP A 22 -20.56 14.09 -4.93
N THR A 23 -21.27 13.87 -3.82
CA THR A 23 -20.80 13.00 -2.73
C THR A 23 -20.64 11.54 -3.19
N ARG A 24 -21.59 11.03 -3.99
CA ARG A 24 -21.52 9.68 -4.54
C ARG A 24 -20.30 9.52 -5.45
N GLU A 25 -20.06 10.47 -6.34
CA GLU A 25 -18.91 10.44 -7.24
C GLU A 25 -17.59 10.49 -6.46
N GLN A 26 -17.51 11.33 -5.43
CA GLN A 26 -16.34 11.41 -4.54
C GLN A 26 -16.07 10.07 -3.85
N VAL A 27 -17.09 9.44 -3.27
CA VAL A 27 -16.94 8.11 -2.62
C VAL A 27 -16.45 7.06 -3.63
N LEU A 28 -17.01 7.04 -4.84
CA LEU A 28 -16.57 6.11 -5.88
C LEU A 28 -15.11 6.33 -6.28
N LEU A 29 -14.67 7.58 -6.38
CA LEU A 29 -13.27 7.91 -6.66
C LEU A 29 -12.35 7.46 -5.54
N ASP A 30 -12.73 7.72 -4.28
CA ASP A 30 -11.94 7.38 -3.10
C ASP A 30 -11.78 5.86 -2.96
N VAL A 31 -12.87 5.10 -3.09
CA VAL A 31 -12.83 3.62 -3.05
C VAL A 31 -11.94 3.07 -4.16
N ASN A 32 -12.08 3.59 -5.39
CA ASN A 32 -11.25 3.15 -6.52
C ASN A 32 -9.77 3.50 -6.34
N SER A 33 -9.46 4.66 -5.74
CA SER A 33 -8.08 5.05 -5.46
C SER A 33 -7.46 4.12 -4.40
N ASN A 34 -8.15 3.91 -3.29
CA ASN A 34 -7.66 3.06 -2.20
C ASN A 34 -7.55 1.59 -2.62
N PHE A 35 -8.47 1.09 -3.45
CA PHE A 35 -8.36 -0.25 -4.01
C PHE A 35 -7.10 -0.42 -4.88
N ARG A 36 -6.76 0.58 -5.69
CA ARG A 36 -5.53 0.56 -6.50
C ARG A 36 -4.29 0.59 -5.60
N HIS A 37 -4.26 1.45 -4.58
CA HIS A 37 -3.17 1.46 -3.61
C HIS A 37 -3.00 0.15 -2.85
N LEU A 38 -4.08 -0.51 -2.45
CA LEU A 38 -4.02 -1.84 -1.83
C LEU A 38 -3.41 -2.89 -2.78
N ARG A 39 -3.78 -2.85 -4.07
CA ARG A 39 -3.20 -3.75 -5.09
C ARG A 39 -1.71 -3.49 -5.30
N GLU A 40 -1.30 -2.23 -5.35
CA GLU A 40 0.10 -1.81 -5.47
C GLU A 40 0.91 -2.28 -4.25
N ALA A 41 0.41 -2.05 -3.03
CA ALA A 41 1.06 -2.48 -1.81
C ALA A 41 1.21 -4.00 -1.72
N ARG A 42 0.19 -4.76 -2.17
CA ARG A 42 0.27 -6.23 -2.26
C ARG A 42 1.35 -6.68 -3.25
N ALA A 43 1.40 -6.06 -4.43
CA ALA A 43 2.41 -6.40 -5.42
C ALA A 43 3.83 -6.06 -4.93
N HIS A 44 4.00 -4.91 -4.29
CA HIS A 44 5.27 -4.50 -3.70
C HIS A 44 5.72 -5.44 -2.57
N LEU A 45 4.79 -5.88 -1.72
CA LEU A 45 5.06 -6.89 -0.70
C LEU A 45 5.57 -8.21 -1.31
N ALA A 46 4.93 -8.70 -2.36
CA ALA A 46 5.39 -9.91 -3.05
C ALA A 46 6.81 -9.76 -3.64
N VAL A 47 7.15 -8.58 -4.18
CA VAL A 47 8.49 -8.30 -4.70
C VAL A 47 9.53 -8.27 -3.59
N THR A 48 9.24 -7.60 -2.47
CA THR A 48 10.19 -7.49 -1.35
C THR A 48 10.37 -8.82 -0.61
N GLU A 49 9.33 -9.65 -0.56
CA GLU A 49 9.43 -11.03 -0.07
C GLU A 49 10.39 -11.87 -0.92
N ALA A 50 10.20 -11.85 -2.25
CA ALA A 50 11.09 -12.56 -3.17
C ALA A 50 12.53 -12.06 -3.11
N LEU A 51 12.74 -10.74 -2.93
CA LEU A 51 14.06 -10.16 -2.75
C LEU A 51 14.72 -10.64 -1.45
N ARG A 52 14.01 -10.61 -0.32
CA ARG A 52 14.49 -11.13 0.96
C ARG A 52 14.94 -12.58 0.84
N ASP A 53 14.12 -13.41 0.20
CA ASP A 53 14.40 -14.84 0.05
C ASP A 53 15.63 -15.08 -0.84
N ALA A 54 15.77 -14.31 -1.92
CA ALA A 54 16.95 -14.37 -2.78
C ALA A 54 18.23 -13.95 -2.03
N GLU A 55 18.19 -12.87 -1.26
CA GLU A 55 19.35 -12.41 -0.48
C GLU A 55 19.69 -13.38 0.68
N ALA A 56 18.70 -14.04 1.27
CA ALA A 56 18.90 -15.06 2.29
C ALA A 56 19.63 -16.28 1.71
N GLU A 57 19.22 -16.72 0.52
CA GLU A 57 19.86 -17.83 -0.18
C GLU A 57 21.29 -17.47 -0.65
N LYS A 58 21.51 -16.25 -1.14
CA LYS A 58 22.87 -15.76 -1.44
C LYS A 58 23.75 -15.74 -0.17
N MET A 59 23.22 -15.31 0.97
CA MET A 59 23.95 -15.33 2.24
C MET A 59 24.33 -16.75 2.65
N ARG A 60 23.44 -17.73 2.47
CA ARG A 60 23.73 -19.15 2.71
C ARG A 60 24.90 -19.64 1.85
N ASN A 61 24.87 -19.33 0.55
CA ASN A 61 25.93 -19.71 -0.39
C ASN A 61 27.26 -19.03 -0.07
N GLN A 62 27.26 -17.76 0.33
CA GLN A 62 28.48 -17.06 0.72
C GLN A 62 29.06 -17.53 2.05
N LYS A 63 28.22 -17.92 3.02
CA LYS A 63 28.70 -18.56 4.26
C LYS A 63 29.45 -19.85 3.96
N GLU A 64 28.94 -20.67 3.04
CA GLU A 64 29.64 -21.88 2.58
C GLU A 64 30.92 -21.53 1.81
N ALA A 65 30.87 -20.58 0.88
CA ALA A 65 32.06 -20.15 0.15
C ALA A 65 33.17 -19.64 1.10
N TYR A 66 32.81 -18.92 2.16
CA TYR A 66 33.74 -18.42 3.16
C TYR A 66 34.31 -19.55 4.04
N SER A 67 33.49 -20.54 4.43
CA SER A 67 33.97 -21.70 5.19
C SER A 67 35.02 -22.50 4.41
N GLN A 68 34.88 -22.56 3.09
CA GLN A 68 35.83 -23.16 2.15
C GLN A 68 36.99 -22.22 1.78
N GLN A 69 37.11 -21.05 2.43
CA GLN A 69 38.16 -20.04 2.17
C GLN A 69 38.20 -19.54 0.72
N SER A 70 37.08 -19.62 -0.01
CA SER A 70 36.98 -19.23 -1.43
C SER A 70 36.61 -17.76 -1.66
N ILE A 71 36.14 -17.07 -0.61
CA ILE A 71 35.86 -15.63 -0.59
C ILE A 71 36.46 -14.98 0.65
N LEU A 72 36.58 -13.66 0.63
CA LEU A 72 37.05 -12.88 1.77
C LEU A 72 35.91 -12.60 2.77
N LEU A 73 36.26 -12.39 4.05
CA LEU A 73 35.32 -11.96 5.07
C LEU A 73 34.62 -10.65 4.69
N SER A 74 35.31 -9.75 4.00
CA SER A 74 34.74 -8.49 3.53
C SER A 74 33.56 -8.68 2.56
N ASP A 75 33.59 -9.74 1.75
CA ASP A 75 32.51 -10.01 0.79
C ASP A 75 31.30 -10.62 1.50
N LEU A 76 31.56 -11.51 2.46
CA LEU A 76 30.51 -12.04 3.35
C LEU A 76 29.79 -10.92 4.12
N LEU A 77 30.53 -9.95 4.66
CA LEU A 77 29.94 -8.81 5.39
C LEU A 77 29.11 -7.89 4.48
N LYS A 78 29.51 -7.70 3.21
CA LYS A 78 28.70 -6.96 2.24
C LYS A 78 27.37 -7.66 1.96
N GLN A 79 27.39 -8.99 1.85
CA GLN A 79 26.17 -9.77 1.67
C GLN A 79 25.28 -9.76 2.91
N GLU A 80 25.85 -9.78 4.10
CA GLU A 80 25.11 -9.61 5.36
C GLU A 80 24.36 -8.27 5.39
N SER A 81 25.04 -7.19 4.99
CA SER A 81 24.40 -5.87 4.84
C SER A 81 23.26 -5.90 3.81
N SER A 82 23.48 -6.56 2.66
CA SER A 82 22.48 -6.63 1.59
C SER A 82 21.22 -7.40 2.03
N LEU A 83 21.40 -8.48 2.80
CA LEU A 83 20.29 -9.21 3.41
C LEU A 83 19.56 -8.36 4.45
N ALA A 84 20.28 -7.64 5.32
CA ALA A 84 19.66 -6.76 6.31
C ALA A 84 18.82 -5.65 5.66
N ASP A 85 19.30 -5.09 4.55
CA ASP A 85 18.56 -4.10 3.76
C ASP A 85 17.30 -4.69 3.13
N ALA A 86 17.40 -5.90 2.54
CA ALA A 86 16.25 -6.60 1.96
C ALA A 86 15.19 -6.95 3.02
N GLU A 87 15.60 -7.40 4.20
CA GLU A 87 14.69 -7.63 5.32
C GLU A 87 14.01 -6.34 5.81
N SER A 88 14.75 -5.23 5.84
CA SER A 88 14.19 -3.93 6.21
C SER A 88 13.10 -3.49 5.23
N GLN A 89 13.38 -3.60 3.92
CA GLN A 89 12.40 -3.30 2.87
C GLN A 89 11.17 -4.20 2.94
N TYR A 90 11.35 -5.50 3.19
CA TYR A 90 10.23 -6.43 3.40
C TYR A 90 9.36 -6.02 4.60
N ARG A 91 9.97 -5.69 5.76
CA ARG A 91 9.22 -5.21 6.93
C ARG A 91 8.43 -3.93 6.64
N GLN A 92 9.03 -2.99 5.91
CA GLN A 92 8.35 -1.77 5.47
C GLN A 92 7.17 -2.07 4.55
N ALA A 93 7.34 -2.99 3.59
CA ALA A 93 6.27 -3.40 2.68
C ALA A 93 5.11 -4.11 3.40
N VAL A 94 5.40 -4.92 4.42
CA VAL A 94 4.37 -5.54 5.27
C VAL A 94 3.54 -4.46 5.95
N LEU A 95 4.18 -3.47 6.56
CA LEU A 95 3.49 -2.35 7.22
C LEU A 95 2.65 -1.56 6.21
N ALA A 96 3.22 -1.23 5.04
CA ALA A 96 2.52 -0.50 3.98
C ALA A 96 1.28 -1.25 3.48
N PHE A 97 1.35 -2.58 3.33
CA PHE A 97 0.20 -3.40 2.96
C PHE A 97 -0.92 -3.33 4.00
N TRP A 98 -0.58 -3.44 5.29
CA TRP A 98 -1.59 -3.35 6.35
C TRP A 98 -2.22 -1.96 6.45
N SER A 99 -1.43 -0.90 6.30
CA SER A 99 -1.96 0.47 6.21
C SER A 99 -2.91 0.64 5.02
N ALA A 100 -2.49 0.24 3.81
CA ALA A 100 -3.33 0.35 2.61
C ALA A 100 -4.63 -0.48 2.72
N ARG A 101 -4.57 -1.62 3.43
CA ARG A 101 -5.76 -2.42 3.71
C ARG A 101 -6.71 -1.68 4.66
N ALA A 102 -6.21 -1.12 5.75
CA ALA A 102 -7.02 -0.36 6.70
C ALA A 102 -7.67 0.87 6.04
N ASP A 103 -6.91 1.62 5.23
CA ASP A 103 -7.43 2.78 4.49
C ASP A 103 -8.55 2.38 3.52
N PHE A 104 -8.37 1.26 2.80
CA PHE A 104 -9.41 0.73 1.94
C PHE A 104 -10.67 0.33 2.71
N GLN A 105 -10.53 -0.36 3.85
CA GLN A 105 -11.68 -0.75 4.69
C GLN A 105 -12.46 0.49 5.19
N LYS A 106 -11.74 1.52 5.63
CA LYS A 106 -12.34 2.81 6.01
C LYS A 106 -13.15 3.44 4.87
N THR A 107 -12.67 3.36 3.62
CA THR A 107 -13.44 3.87 2.47
C THR A 107 -14.71 3.08 2.16
N LEU A 108 -14.80 1.83 2.62
CA LEU A 108 -16.01 1.01 2.50
C LEU A 108 -17.02 1.26 3.64
N GLY A 109 -16.67 2.10 4.62
CA GLY A 109 -17.47 2.29 5.83
C GLY A 109 -17.35 1.14 6.83
N GLU A 110 -16.31 0.31 6.69
CA GLU A 110 -15.87 -0.59 7.76
C GLU A 110 -14.97 0.23 8.71
N GLU A 111 -15.51 0.53 9.90
CA GLU A 111 -15.05 1.49 10.95
C GLU A 111 -15.48 2.96 10.78
#